data_AF-A0A699YK88-F1
#
_entry.id   AF-A0A699YK88-F1
#
_cell.length_a   1.000
_cell.length_b   1.000
_cell.length_c   1.000
_cell.angle_alpha   90.00
_cell.angle_beta   90.00
_cell.angle_gamma   90.00
#
_symmetry.space_group_name_H-M   'P 1'
#
loop_
_entity.id
_entity.type
_entity.pdbx_description
1 polymer ?
#
loop_
_entity_poly.entity_id
_entity_poly.type
_entity_poly.pdbx_seq_one_letter_code
_entity_poly.pdbx_strand_id
1 'polypeptide(L)'
;ISLDLARAQQEPSPDKVPIDEAERLLSLQVALKISDLGSSAETFEVNRRWVAALQDEFFAQGDQEKAAGLPVSALMDRDKPGAASVASQLGWYSFVAIPLFYNFTRVFPQAEPLMSSAMATY
;
A
#
# COMPACT_ATOMS: atom_id res chain seq x y z
N ILE A 1 -21.41 20.14 -7.07
CA ILE A 1 -22.00 19.14 -6.15
C ILE A 1 -22.82 18.08 -6.91
N SER A 2 -23.65 18.43 -7.90
CA SER A 2 -24.53 17.43 -8.57
C SER A 2 -23.91 16.60 -9.70
N LEU A 3 -22.80 17.03 -10.30
CA LEU A 3 -22.15 16.30 -11.42
C LEU A 3 -21.18 15.20 -10.96
N ASP A 4 -20.53 15.37 -9.81
CA ASP A 4 -19.57 14.37 -9.28
C ASP A 4 -20.27 13.13 -8.71
N LEU A 5 -21.47 13.29 -8.16
CA LEU A 5 -22.27 12.17 -7.64
C LEU A 5 -22.78 11.24 -8.75
N ALA A 6 -23.06 11.79 -9.94
CA ALA A 6 -23.49 11.00 -11.09
C ALA A 6 -22.34 10.14 -11.67
N ARG A 7 -21.10 10.64 -11.62
CA ARG A 7 -19.91 9.85 -12.02
C ARG A 7 -19.57 8.74 -11.03
N ALA A 8 -19.90 8.93 -9.75
CA ALA A 8 -19.63 7.94 -8.70
C ALA A 8 -20.54 6.70 -8.77
N GLN A 9 -21.70 6.81 -9.45
CA GLN A 9 -22.70 5.72 -9.58
C GLN A 9 -22.63 4.97 -10.91
N GLN A 10 -21.72 5.34 -11.81
CA GLN A 10 -21.53 4.59 -13.06
C GLN A 10 -20.77 3.31 -12.77
N GLU A 11 -21.42 2.16 -12.94
CA GLU A 11 -20.74 0.87 -12.91
C GLU A 11 -19.59 0.89 -13.93
N PRO A 12 -18.40 0.38 -13.55
CA PRO A 12 -17.26 0.40 -14.44
C PRO A 12 -17.59 -0.41 -15.71
N SER A 13 -17.58 0.27 -16.86
CA SER A 13 -17.61 -0.38 -18.17
C SER A 13 -16.47 -1.40 -18.24
N PRO A 14 -16.70 -2.63 -18.73
CA PRO A 14 -15.67 -3.68 -18.81
C PRO A 14 -14.48 -3.28 -19.69
N ASP A 15 -14.65 -2.30 -20.57
CA ASP A 15 -13.64 -1.80 -21.51
C ASP A 15 -13.32 -0.31 -21.26
N LYS A 16 -12.89 0.06 -20.04
CA LYS A 16 -12.32 1.39 -19.81
C LYS A 16 -10.93 1.47 -20.46
N VAL A 17 -10.89 2.08 -21.64
CA VAL A 17 -9.65 2.45 -22.31
C VAL A 17 -9.21 3.83 -21.80
N PRO A 18 -7.91 4.08 -21.56
CA PRO A 18 -7.42 5.41 -21.21
C PRO A 18 -7.85 6.46 -22.24
N ILE A 19 -8.28 7.64 -21.78
CA ILE A 19 -8.73 8.75 -22.63
C ILE A 19 -7.56 9.35 -23.40
N ASP A 20 -6.39 9.42 -22.77
CA ASP A 20 -5.16 9.95 -23.34
C ASP A 20 -3.90 9.24 -22.80
N GLU A 21 -2.74 9.70 -23.28
CA GLU A 21 -1.45 9.17 -22.86
C GLU A 21 -1.15 9.41 -21.38
N ALA A 22 -1.61 10.53 -20.82
CA ALA A 22 -1.37 10.84 -19.42
C ALA A 22 -2.12 9.87 -18.50
N GLU A 23 -3.38 9.55 -18.82
CA GLU A 23 -4.16 8.54 -18.09
C GLU A 23 -3.57 7.13 -18.24
N ARG A 24 -3.08 6.79 -19.45
CA ARG A 24 -2.40 5.52 -19.68
C ARG A 24 -1.14 5.40 -18.83
N LEU A 25 -0.28 6.43 -18.83
CA LEU A 25 0.94 6.46 -18.04
C LEU A 25 0.66 6.43 -16.53
N LEU A 26 -0.34 7.19 -16.07
CA LEU A 26 -0.74 7.20 -14.67
C LEU A 26 -1.21 5.80 -14.23
N SER A 27 -2.02 5.12 -15.04
CA SER A 27 -2.49 3.76 -14.75
C SER A 27 -1.32 2.78 -14.58
N LEU A 28 -0.31 2.86 -15.45
CA LEU A 28 0.89 2.03 -15.36
C LEU A 28 1.75 2.39 -14.14
N GLN A 29 1.88 3.67 -13.81
CA GLN A 29 2.62 4.12 -12.62
C GLN A 29 1.97 3.63 -11.33
N VAL A 30 0.64 3.65 -11.27
CA VAL A 30 -0.14 3.12 -10.13
C VAL A 30 -0.01 1.60 -10.06
N ALA A 31 -0.13 0.89 -11.19
CA ALA A 31 0.07 -0.57 -11.24
C ALA A 31 1.47 -0.97 -10.75
N LEU A 32 2.50 -0.21 -11.14
CA LEU A 32 3.87 -0.42 -10.65
C LEU A 32 3.97 -0.20 -9.14
N LYS A 33 3.32 0.86 -8.62
CA LYS A 33 3.30 1.13 -7.18
C LYS A 33 2.58 0.03 -6.40
N ILE A 34 1.46 -0.47 -6.90
CA ILE A 34 0.75 -1.60 -6.30
C ILE A 34 1.61 -2.87 -6.28
N SER A 35 2.36 -3.12 -7.37
CA SER A 35 3.25 -4.28 -7.46
C SER A 35 4.35 -4.24 -6.41
N ASP A 36 4.88 -3.05 -6.10
CA ASP A 36 5.86 -2.83 -5.02
C ASP A 36 5.29 -3.13 -3.63
N LEU A 37 3.97 -2.94 -3.44
CA LEU A 37 3.25 -3.22 -2.20
C LEU A 37 2.62 -4.62 -2.18
N GLY A 38 2.97 -5.51 -3.12
CA GLY A 38 2.28 -6.79 -3.33
C GLY A 38 2.24 -7.69 -2.09
N SER A 39 3.23 -7.58 -1.20
CA SER A 39 3.24 -8.31 0.07
C SER A 39 2.04 -7.99 0.96
N SER A 40 1.44 -6.80 0.86
CA SER A 40 0.22 -6.39 1.57
C SER A 40 -1.07 -7.01 1.02
N ALA A 41 -1.01 -7.64 -0.14
CA ALA A 41 -2.13 -8.38 -0.72
C ALA A 41 -1.88 -9.90 -0.75
N GLU A 42 -0.85 -10.37 -0.04
CA GLU A 42 -0.60 -11.79 0.18
C GLU A 42 -1.32 -12.29 1.44
N THR A 43 -1.31 -13.61 1.66
CA THR A 43 -1.81 -14.21 2.90
C THR A 43 -1.15 -13.59 4.13
N PHE A 44 -1.88 -13.51 5.25
CA PHE A 44 -1.38 -12.94 6.52
C PHE A 44 0.00 -13.50 6.93
N GLU A 45 0.20 -14.81 6.82
CA GLU A 45 1.46 -15.45 7.18
C GLU A 45 2.64 -15.03 6.29
N VAL A 46 2.39 -14.78 5.00
CA VAL A 46 3.41 -14.27 4.07
C VAL A 46 3.67 -12.79 4.35
N ASN A 47 2.63 -11.97 4.49
CA ASN A 47 2.76 -10.55 4.80
C ASN A 47 3.53 -10.33 6.11
N ARG A 48 3.20 -11.08 7.16
CA ARG A 48 3.87 -10.99 8.47
C ARG A 48 5.37 -11.24 8.37
N ARG A 49 5.82 -12.18 7.54
CA ARG A 49 7.26 -12.47 7.33
C ARG A 49 7.97 -11.30 6.65
N TRP A 50 7.35 -10.71 5.63
CA TRP A 50 7.89 -9.52 4.95
C TRP A 50 7.98 -8.32 5.88
N VAL A 51 6.95 -8.06 6.67
CA VAL A 51 6.93 -6.97 7.65
C VAL A 51 7.98 -7.17 8.75
N ALA A 52 8.20 -8.41 9.19
CA ALA A 52 9.27 -8.72 10.14
C ALA A 52 10.66 -8.45 9.55
N ALA A 53 10.91 -8.88 8.31
CA ALA A 53 12.18 -8.61 7.62
C ALA A 53 12.41 -7.10 7.41
N LEU A 54 11.37 -6.35 7.03
CA LEU A 54 11.41 -4.89 6.90
C LEU A 54 11.77 -4.23 8.24
N GLN A 55 11.18 -4.69 9.35
CA GLN A 55 11.48 -4.16 10.66
C GLN A 55 12.93 -4.44 11.07
N ASP A 56 13.45 -5.64 10.79
CA ASP A 56 14.85 -5.98 11.07
C ASP A 56 15.82 -5.07 10.30
N GLU A 57 15.52 -4.78 9.04
CA GLU A 57 16.27 -3.83 8.21
C GLU A 57 16.21 -2.40 8.79
N PHE A 58 15.02 -1.94 9.17
CA PHE A 58 14.82 -0.62 9.77
C PHE A 58 15.58 -0.48 11.09
N PHE A 59 15.56 -1.50 11.94
CA PHE A 59 16.31 -1.48 13.20
C PHE A 59 17.83 -1.54 12.98
N ALA A 60 18.30 -2.27 11.97
CA ALA A 60 19.72 -2.26 11.61
C ALA A 60 20.17 -0.86 11.15
N GLN A 61 19.36 -0.17 10.37
CA GLN A 61 19.62 1.22 9.97
C GLN A 61 19.62 2.16 11.20
N GLY A 62 18.62 2.05 12.07
CA GLY A 62 18.54 2.91 13.26
C GLY A 62 19.70 2.71 14.24
N ASP A 63 20.24 1.50 14.36
CA ASP A 63 21.45 1.26 15.16
C ASP A 63 22.68 1.94 14.56
N GLN A 64 22.82 1.91 13.22
CA GLN A 64 23.90 2.61 12.54
C GLN A 64 23.77 4.13 12.70
N GLU A 65 22.54 4.66 12.64
CA GLU A 65 22.26 6.08 12.91
C GLU A 65 22.65 6.45 14.35
N LYS A 66 22.25 5.65 15.36
CA LYS A 66 22.66 5.86 16.77
C LYS A 66 24.17 5.83 16.93
N ALA A 67 24.85 4.84 16.33
CA ALA A 67 26.30 4.70 16.42
C ALA A 67 27.06 5.85 15.75
N ALA A 68 26.50 6.42 14.68
CA ALA A 68 27.03 7.60 14.00
C ALA A 68 26.70 8.93 14.70
N GLY A 69 25.93 8.91 15.80
CA GLY A 69 25.47 10.11 16.49
C GLY A 69 24.41 10.90 15.70
N LEU A 70 23.72 10.26 14.75
CA LEU A 70 22.64 10.86 13.96
C LEU A 70 21.29 10.71 14.68
N PRO A 71 20.31 11.60 14.39
CA PRO A 71 18.93 11.36 14.79
C PRO A 71 18.41 10.06 14.18
N VAL A 72 17.79 9.22 15.01
CA VAL A 72 17.21 7.95 14.54
C VAL A 72 15.93 8.22 13.77
N SER A 73 15.84 7.64 12.58
CA SER A 73 14.70 7.74 11.69
C SER A 73 13.42 7.13 12.30
N ALA A 74 12.26 7.62 11.88
CA ALA A 74 10.98 7.13 12.38
C ALA A 74 10.84 5.61 12.14
N LEU A 75 10.27 4.88 13.11
CA LEU A 75 10.12 3.42 13.12
C LEU A 75 11.43 2.60 13.12
N MET A 76 12.60 3.25 13.09
CA MET A 76 13.90 2.59 13.05
C MET A 76 14.55 2.42 14.43
N ASP A 77 13.92 2.93 15.49
CA ASP A 77 14.38 2.76 16.86
C ASP A 77 13.85 1.45 17.46
N ARG A 78 14.72 0.45 17.62
CA ARG A 78 14.38 -0.87 18.22
C ARG A 78 13.85 -0.82 19.64
N ASP A 79 14.06 0.29 20.35
CA ASP A 79 13.55 0.50 21.72
C ASP A 79 12.12 1.08 21.72
N LYS A 80 11.53 1.30 20.55
CA LYS A 80 10.18 1.84 20.34
C LYS A 80 9.33 0.90 19.47
N PRO A 81 8.00 1.10 19.40
CA PRO A 81 7.16 0.38 18.44
C PRO A 81 7.68 0.58 17.00
N GLY A 82 8.05 -0.53 16.35
CA GLY A 82 8.61 -0.54 15.00
C GLY A 82 7.57 -0.71 13.90
N ALA A 83 8.04 -0.99 12.69
CA ALA A 83 7.20 -1.18 11.51
C ALA A 83 6.18 -2.33 11.70
N ALA A 84 6.53 -3.41 12.41
CA ALA A 84 5.66 -4.56 12.63
C ALA A 84 4.63 -4.36 13.76
N SER A 85 4.64 -3.21 14.45
CA SER A 85 3.63 -2.96 15.49
C SER A 85 2.22 -2.87 14.90
N VAL A 86 1.22 -3.29 15.67
CA VAL A 86 -0.19 -3.24 15.25
C VAL A 86 -0.60 -1.83 14.82
N ALA A 87 -0.19 -0.79 15.56
CA ALA A 87 -0.50 0.59 15.22
C ALA A 87 0.13 1.01 13.88
N SER A 88 1.39 0.65 13.65
CA SER A 88 2.09 0.92 12.38
C SER A 88 1.40 0.24 11.20
N GLN A 89 1.04 -1.04 11.34
CA GLN A 89 0.38 -1.80 10.29
C GLN A 89 -1.04 -1.29 10.00
N LEU A 90 -1.84 -1.01 11.03
CA LEU A 90 -3.16 -0.40 10.84
C LEU A 90 -3.06 0.94 10.12
N GLY A 91 -2.09 1.78 10.47
CA GLY A 91 -1.83 3.04 9.78
C GLY A 91 -1.42 2.82 8.32
N TRP A 92 -0.51 1.89 8.06
CA TRP A 92 -0.05 1.54 6.71
C TRP A 92 -1.22 1.12 5.80
N TYR A 93 -2.05 0.19 6.25
CA TYR A 93 -3.20 -0.25 5.47
C TYR A 93 -4.23 0.87 5.28
N SER A 94 -4.58 1.58 6.36
CA SER A 94 -5.65 2.60 6.33
C SER A 94 -5.30 3.79 5.43
N PHE A 95 -4.03 4.22 5.42
CA PHE A 95 -3.63 5.45 4.74
C PHE A 95 -2.89 5.22 3.41
N VAL A 96 -2.32 4.04 3.19
CA VAL A 96 -1.53 3.76 1.98
C VAL A 96 -2.15 2.63 1.15
N ALA A 97 -2.15 1.40 1.67
CA ALA A 97 -2.47 0.22 0.85
C ALA A 97 -3.94 0.20 0.40
N ILE A 98 -4.89 0.32 1.33
CA ILE A 98 -6.33 0.22 1.03
C ILE A 98 -6.80 1.33 0.07
N PRO A 99 -6.48 2.62 0.27
CA PRO A 99 -6.87 3.66 -0.68
C PRO A 99 -6.33 3.42 -2.09
N LEU A 100 -5.10 2.91 -2.21
CA LEU A 100 -4.47 2.64 -3.50
C LEU A 100 -5.16 1.46 -4.21
N PHE A 101 -5.36 0.34 -3.52
CA PHE A 101 -6.00 -0.85 -4.07
C PHE A 101 -7.46 -0.60 -4.41
N TYR A 102 -8.19 0.11 -3.55
CA TYR A 102 -9.59 0.48 -3.80
C TYR A 102 -9.75 1.29 -5.09
N ASN A 103 -8.93 2.33 -5.28
CA ASN A 103 -9.05 3.16 -6.49
C ASN A 103 -8.65 2.38 -7.75
N PHE A 104 -7.62 1.54 -7.68
CA PHE A 104 -7.18 0.76 -8.82
C PHE A 104 -8.20 -0.30 -9.24
N THR A 105 -8.76 -1.06 -8.30
CA THR A 105 -9.76 -2.11 -8.58
C THR A 105 -11.08 -1.55 -9.11
N ARG A 106 -11.42 -0.29 -8.80
CA ARG A 106 -12.57 0.40 -9.44
C ARG A 106 -12.37 0.71 -10.92
N VAL A 107 -11.12 0.89 -11.35
CA VAL A 107 -10.78 1.13 -12.75
C VAL A 107 -10.55 -0.21 -13.48
N PHE A 108 -9.95 -1.18 -12.79
CA PHE A 108 -9.66 -2.52 -13.29
C PHE A 108 -10.35 -3.58 -12.41
N PRO A 109 -11.65 -3.86 -12.63
CA PRO A 109 -12.41 -4.80 -11.79
C PRO A 109 -11.82 -6.21 -11.73
N GLN A 110 -11.07 -6.62 -12.76
CA GLN A 110 -10.38 -7.91 -12.80
C GLN A 110 -9.28 -8.02 -11.74
N ALA A 111 -8.82 -6.89 -11.18
CA ALA A 111 -7.86 -6.85 -10.09
C ALA A 111 -8.52 -6.92 -8.70
N GLU A 112 -9.84 -7.11 -8.60
CA GLU A 112 -10.57 -7.23 -7.32
C GLU A 112 -9.90 -8.18 -6.29
N PRO A 113 -9.30 -9.34 -6.68
CA PRO A 113 -8.60 -10.21 -5.73
C PRO A 113 -7.50 -9.52 -4.92
N LEU A 114 -6.90 -8.44 -5.43
CA LEU A 114 -5.94 -7.59 -4.71
C LEU A 114 -6.59 -6.98 -3.47
N MET A 115 -7.80 -6.44 -3.62
CA MET A 115 -8.53 -5.77 -2.55
C MET A 115 -9.03 -6.79 -1.52
N SER A 116 -9.64 -7.90 -1.96
CA SER A 116 -10.13 -8.91 -1.02
C SER A 116 -9.00 -9.58 -0.24
N SER A 117 -7.84 -9.81 -0.86
CA SER A 117 -6.66 -10.35 -0.15
C SER A 117 -6.09 -9.35 0.85
N ALA A 118 -5.98 -8.07 0.48
CA ALA A 118 -5.52 -7.04 1.41
C ALA A 118 -6.47 -6.86 2.61
N MET A 119 -7.78 -6.92 2.39
CA MET A 119 -8.78 -6.83 3.46
C MET A 119 -8.80 -8.08 4.37
N ALA A 120 -8.39 -9.24 3.87
CA ALA A 120 -8.25 -10.44 4.68
C ALA A 120 -7.00 -10.43 5.57
N THR A 121 -6.00 -9.63 5.20
CA THR A 121 -4.74 -9.45 5.94
C THR A 121 -4.78 -8.25 6.90
N TYR A 122 -5.61 -7.24 6.62
CA TYR A 122 -5.89 -6.07 7.47
C TYR A 122 -6.55 -6.45 8.81
#